data_AF-A0AAX6HMK9-F1
#
_entry.id   AF-A0AAX6HMK9-F1
#
_cell.length_a   1.000
_cell.length_b   1.000
_cell.length_c   1.000
_cell.angle_alpha   90.00
_cell.angle_beta   90.00
_cell.angle_gamma   90.00
#
_symmetry.space_group_name_H-M   'P 1'
#
loop_
_entity.id
_entity.type
_entity.pdbx_description
1 polymer ?
#
loop_
_entity_poly.entity_id
_entity_poly.type
_entity_poly.pdbx_seq_one_letter_code
_entity_poly.pdbx_strand_id
1 'polypeptide(L)'
;MSIAFLDPDNLEGDLQADAVAGDTLLRLFMWAAAMGLLVQLLMARLGVATGKHLAEVCREEYPTWARLALWAMAEVALIGADIQEVNGSAIAINILSRGLLPLWAGVVITAMDCFFSCS
;
A
#
# COMPACT_ATOMS: atom_id res chain seq x y z
N MET A 1 9.89 -0.53 -0.09
CA MET A 1 8.42 -0.33 -0.07
C MET A 1 7.96 0.73 -1.07
N SER A 2 8.53 0.80 -2.28
CA SER A 2 8.00 1.69 -3.33
C SER A 2 6.90 1.03 -4.15
N ILE A 3 6.56 -0.23 -3.83
CA ILE A 3 5.57 -1.04 -4.56
C ILE A 3 4.12 -0.72 -4.14
N ALA A 4 3.89 -0.34 -2.88
CA ALA A 4 2.57 0.08 -2.39
C ALA A 4 2.07 1.40 -3.00
N PHE A 5 2.96 2.19 -3.63
CA PHE A 5 2.56 3.37 -4.40
C PHE A 5 2.19 3.03 -5.86
N LEU A 6 2.45 1.80 -6.28
CA LEU A 6 2.19 1.26 -7.61
C LEU A 6 1.08 0.21 -7.58
N ASP A 7 0.25 0.20 -6.52
CA ASP A 7 -0.86 -0.73 -6.45
C ASP A 7 -1.85 -0.42 -7.60
N PRO A 8 -2.26 -1.45 -8.35
CA PRO A 8 -3.04 -1.29 -9.57
C PRO A 8 -4.37 -0.58 -9.35
N ASP A 9 -4.95 -0.67 -8.15
CA ASP A 9 -6.20 0.01 -7.77
C ASP A 9 -6.03 1.54 -7.72
N ASN A 10 -4.92 2.02 -7.13
CA ASN A 10 -4.63 3.45 -7.08
C ASN A 10 -4.27 3.98 -8.49
N LEU A 11 -3.59 3.17 -9.31
CA LEU A 11 -3.25 3.52 -10.67
C LEU A 11 -4.50 3.56 -11.58
N GLU A 12 -5.44 2.61 -11.44
CA GLU A 12 -6.69 2.59 -12.21
C GLU A 12 -7.60 3.76 -11.85
N GLY A 13 -7.74 4.07 -10.55
CA GLY A 13 -8.52 5.21 -10.09
C GLY A 13 -7.96 6.54 -10.58
N ASP A 14 -6.64 6.74 -10.45
CA ASP A 14 -5.97 7.95 -10.95
C ASP A 14 -6.01 8.03 -12.50
N LEU A 15 -5.88 6.92 -13.24
CA LEU A 15 -6.03 6.90 -14.70
C LEU A 15 -7.46 7.18 -15.17
N GLN A 16 -8.47 6.65 -14.49
CA GLN A 16 -9.88 6.97 -14.79
C GLN A 16 -10.19 8.44 -14.48
N ALA A 17 -9.68 8.96 -13.37
CA ALA A 17 -9.86 10.36 -13.01
C ALA A 17 -9.12 11.28 -13.99
N ASP A 18 -7.89 10.93 -14.40
CA ASP A 18 -7.08 11.68 -15.37
C ASP A 18 -7.71 11.68 -16.77
N ALA A 19 -8.33 10.57 -17.20
CA ALA A 19 -9.11 10.49 -18.44
C ALA A 19 -10.32 11.46 -18.47
N VAL A 20 -10.82 11.85 -17.30
CA VAL A 20 -11.98 12.76 -17.17
C VAL A 20 -11.54 14.21 -16.90
N ALA A 21 -10.44 14.44 -16.16
CA ALA A 21 -10.04 15.78 -15.71
C ALA A 21 -8.87 16.42 -16.48
N GLY A 22 -8.11 15.67 -17.29
CA GLY A 22 -6.94 16.16 -18.03
C GLY A 22 -5.77 16.59 -17.12
N ASP A 23 -4.61 16.90 -17.74
CA ASP A 23 -3.22 17.14 -17.25
C ASP A 23 -2.98 17.72 -15.83
N THR A 24 -4.00 18.26 -15.17
CA THR A 24 -3.94 18.79 -13.80
C THR A 24 -3.81 17.67 -12.75
N LEU A 25 -4.52 16.54 -12.92
CA LEU A 25 -4.46 15.41 -11.98
C LEU A 25 -3.11 14.69 -12.05
N LEU A 26 -2.60 14.41 -13.25
CA LEU A 26 -1.26 13.85 -13.45
C LEU A 26 -0.16 14.64 -12.72
N ARG A 27 -0.22 15.98 -12.75
CA ARG A 27 0.77 16.81 -12.06
C ARG A 27 0.67 16.71 -10.54
N LEU A 28 -0.54 16.63 -10.00
CA LEU A 28 -0.77 16.44 -8.57
C LEU A 28 -0.27 15.06 -8.11
N PHE A 29 -0.57 14.01 -8.88
CA PHE A 29 -0.08 12.65 -8.64
C PHE A 29 1.45 12.60 -8.63
N MET A 30 2.10 13.24 -9.62
CA MET A 30 3.57 13.34 -9.64
C MET A 30 4.15 14.00 -8.38
N TRP A 31 3.54 15.08 -7.90
CA TRP A 31 3.97 15.74 -6.66
C TRP A 31 3.73 14.86 -5.43
N ALA A 32 2.60 14.16 -5.36
CA ALA A 32 2.29 13.22 -4.29
C ALA A 32 3.30 12.07 -4.23
N ALA A 33 3.61 11.46 -5.38
CA ALA A 33 4.62 10.40 -5.50
C ALA A 33 6.03 10.89 -5.12
N ALA A 34 6.40 12.12 -5.54
CA ALA A 34 7.68 12.73 -5.17
C ALA A 34 7.80 12.94 -3.66
N MET A 35 6.75 13.45 -3.00
CA MET A 35 6.72 13.59 -1.55
C MET A 35 6.78 12.23 -0.83
N GLY A 36 6.07 11.22 -1.34
CA GLY A 36 6.14 9.86 -0.83
C GLY A 36 7.56 9.31 -0.86
N LEU A 37 8.28 9.45 -1.98
CA LEU A 37 9.68 9.03 -2.12
C LEU A 37 10.60 9.75 -1.12
N LEU A 38 10.42 11.06 -0.93
CA LEU A 38 11.22 11.83 0.03
C LEU A 38 11.02 11.34 1.45
N VAL A 39 9.78 11.07 1.86
CA VAL A 39 9.47 10.51 3.18
C VAL A 39 10.11 9.13 3.33
N GLN A 40 10.02 8.27 2.32
CA GLN A 40 10.68 6.95 2.34
C GLN A 40 12.19 7.04 2.51
N LEU A 41 12.84 7.96 1.80
CA LEU A 41 14.27 8.25 1.93
C LEU A 41 14.62 8.72 3.35
N LEU A 42 13.83 9.60 3.94
CA LEU A 42 14.03 10.06 5.31
C LEU A 42 13.91 8.91 6.31
N MET A 43 12.90 8.04 6.17
CA MET A 43 12.75 6.87 7.03
C MET A 43 13.92 5.89 6.90
N ALA A 44 14.40 5.67 5.68
CA ALA A 44 15.57 4.83 5.43
C ALA A 44 16.83 5.42 6.06
N ARG A 45 17.06 6.73 5.93
CA ARG A 45 18.22 7.39 6.55
C ARG A 45 18.12 7.40 8.08
N LEU A 46 16.92 7.60 8.63
CA LEU A 46 16.69 7.52 10.07
C LEU A 46 17.01 6.12 10.59
N GLY A 47 16.51 5.07 9.92
CA GLY A 47 16.78 3.68 10.28
C GLY A 47 18.27 3.32 10.21
N VAL A 48 19.00 3.82 9.21
CA VAL A 48 20.47 3.61 9.10
C VAL A 48 21.23 4.39 10.18
N ALA A 49 20.81 5.62 10.51
CA ALA A 49 21.50 6.46 11.48
C ALA A 49 21.28 6.03 12.94
N THR A 50 20.07 5.55 13.27
CA THR A 50 19.71 5.15 14.65
C THR A 50 19.74 3.64 14.87
N GLY A 51 19.74 2.83 13.80
CA GLY A 51 19.66 1.37 13.89
C GLY A 51 18.32 0.83 14.41
N LYS A 52 17.33 1.71 14.60
CA LYS A 52 16.01 1.40 15.15
C LYS A 52 14.92 1.66 14.11
N HIS A 53 13.82 0.91 14.21
CA HIS A 53 12.66 1.15 13.36
C HIS A 53 11.94 2.44 13.77
N LEU A 54 11.25 3.09 12.82
CA LEU A 54 10.48 4.31 13.09
C LEU A 54 9.50 4.13 14.27
N ALA A 55 8.87 2.95 14.35
CA ALA A 55 7.97 2.60 15.44
C ALA A 55 8.69 2.51 16.81
N GLU A 56 9.96 2.12 16.85
CA GLU A 56 10.75 2.07 18.08
C GLU A 56 11.19 3.47 18.51
N VAL A 57 11.62 4.31 17.57
CA VAL A 57 11.96 5.72 17.84
C VAL A 57 10.73 6.48 18.35
N CYS A 58 9.57 6.31 17.70
CA CYS A 58 8.33 6.89 18.21
C CYS A 58 7.91 6.28 19.55
N ARG A 59 8.15 4.99 19.79
CA ARG A 59 7.82 4.36 21.08
C ARG A 59 8.68 4.84 22.24
N GLU A 60 9.92 5.24 21.99
CA GLU A 60 10.81 5.81 23.00
C GLU A 60 10.47 7.27 23.33
N GLU A 61 10.02 8.04 22.33
CA GLU A 61 9.70 9.46 22.50
C GLU A 61 8.26 9.70 23.02
N TYR A 62 7.31 8.83 22.70
CA TYR A 62 5.88 9.07 22.97
C TYR A 62 5.33 8.36 24.23
N PRO A 63 4.36 8.99 24.93
CA PRO A 63 3.65 8.39 26.06
C PRO A 63 2.81 7.17 25.66
N THR A 64 2.49 6.32 26.64
CA THR A 64 1.82 5.02 26.45
C THR A 64 0.48 5.07 25.71
N TRP A 65 -0.27 6.17 25.79
CA TRP A 65 -1.53 6.36 25.06
C TRP A 65 -1.30 6.56 23.55
N ALA A 66 -0.29 7.36 23.18
CA ALA A 66 0.05 7.62 21.79
C ALA A 66 0.60 6.35 21.14
N ARG A 67 1.37 5.54 21.88
CA ARG A 67 1.82 4.22 21.43
C ARG A 67 0.65 3.30 21.03
N LEU A 68 -0.42 3.28 21.84
CA LEU A 68 -1.59 2.43 21.54
C LEU A 68 -2.35 2.94 20.31
N ALA A 69 -2.48 4.26 20.17
CA ALA A 69 -3.11 4.89 19.01
C ALA A 69 -2.32 4.64 17.71
N LEU A 70 -0.98 4.80 17.74
CA LEU A 70 -0.10 4.49 16.61
C LEU A 70 -0.16 3.01 16.25
N TRP A 71 -0.21 2.12 17.23
CA TRP A 71 -0.36 0.68 16.98
C TRP A 71 -1.69 0.36 16.30
N ALA A 72 -2.81 0.91 16.80
CA ALA A 72 -4.12 0.72 16.20
C ALA A 72 -4.18 1.27 14.76
N MET A 73 -3.61 2.45 14.51
CA MET A 73 -3.53 3.03 13.16
C MET A 73 -2.67 2.18 12.22
N ALA A 74 -1.55 1.65 12.70
CA ALA A 74 -0.68 0.78 11.91
C ALA A 74 -1.38 -0.54 11.55
N GLU A 75 -2.10 -1.14 12.51
CA GLU A 75 -2.87 -2.37 12.27
C GLU A 75 -3.96 -2.16 11.21
N VAL A 76 -4.72 -1.07 11.31
CA VAL A 76 -5.76 -0.73 10.33
C VAL A 76 -5.15 -0.46 8.95
N ALA A 77 -4.00 0.23 8.88
CA ALA A 77 -3.30 0.47 7.63
C ALA A 77 -2.78 -0.83 7.00
N LEU A 78 -2.30 -1.78 7.81
CA LEU A 78 -1.83 -3.08 7.34
C LEU A 78 -2.97 -3.90 6.74
N ILE A 79 -4.13 -3.96 7.42
CA ILE A 79 -5.33 -4.64 6.92
C ILE A 79 -5.80 -3.98 5.60
N GLY A 80 -5.74 -2.65 5.51
CA GLY A 80 -6.08 -1.93 4.29
C GLY A 80 -5.17 -2.29 3.10
N ALA A 81 -3.86 -2.39 3.34
CA ALA A 81 -2.89 -2.77 2.31
C ALA A 81 -3.11 -4.22 1.82
N ASP A 82 -3.40 -5.15 2.73
CA ASP A 82 -3.70 -6.55 2.38
C ASP A 82 -4.96 -6.66 1.49
N ILE A 83 -6.01 -5.90 1.81
CA ILE A 83 -7.23 -5.85 0.98
C ILE A 83 -6.92 -5.32 -0.43
N GLN A 84 -6.05 -4.31 -0.55
CA GLN A 84 -5.64 -3.75 -1.85
C GLN A 84 -4.83 -4.74 -2.69
N GLU A 85 -3.91 -5.48 -2.06
CA GLU A 85 -3.11 -6.51 -2.72
C GLU A 85 -3.99 -7.64 -3.28
N VAL A 86 -5.00 -8.05 -2.51
CA VAL A 86 -5.99 -9.06 -2.95
C VAL A 86 -6.81 -8.56 -4.14
N ASN A 87 -7.27 -7.30 -4.12
CA ASN A 87 -8.06 -6.74 -5.22
C ASN A 87 -7.22 -6.59 -6.50
N GLY A 88 -6.00 -6.07 -6.36
CA GLY A 88 -5.07 -5.91 -7.47
C GLY A 88 -4.71 -7.24 -8.14
N SER A 89 -4.46 -8.27 -7.33
CA SER A 89 -4.20 -9.63 -7.84
C SER A 89 -5.40 -10.21 -8.58
N ALA A 90 -6.62 -9.99 -8.07
CA ALA A 90 -7.85 -10.45 -8.72
C ALA A 90 -8.07 -9.78 -10.09
N ILE A 91 -7.83 -8.47 -10.20
CA ILE A 91 -7.94 -7.71 -11.45
C ILE A 91 -6.85 -8.14 -12.44
N ALA A 92 -5.60 -8.28 -11.99
CA ALA A 92 -4.49 -8.72 -12.82
C ALA A 92 -4.74 -10.12 -13.44
N ILE A 93 -5.25 -11.06 -12.66
CA ILE A 93 -5.64 -12.40 -13.15
C ILE A 93 -6.79 -12.30 -14.16
N ASN A 94 -7.78 -11.45 -13.91
CA ASN A 94 -8.93 -11.25 -14.82
C ASN A 94 -8.48 -10.76 -16.21
N ILE A 95 -7.54 -9.80 -16.25
CA ILE A 95 -6.97 -9.25 -17.48
C ILE A 95 -6.07 -10.29 -18.18
N LEU A 96 -5.18 -10.96 -17.45
CA LEU A 96 -4.25 -11.95 -18.01
C LEU A 96 -5.00 -13.13 -18.64
N SER A 97 -6.16 -13.50 -18.07
CA SER A 97 -6.99 -14.57 -18.57
C SER A 97 -7.93 -14.17 -19.72
N ARG A 98 -7.88 -12.92 -20.22
CA ARG A 98 -8.78 -12.40 -21.27
C ARG A 98 -10.28 -12.70 -20.99
N GLY A 99 -10.66 -12.75 -19.70
CA GLY A 99 -12.03 -13.07 -19.28
C GLY A 99 -12.42 -14.57 -19.26
N LEU A 100 -11.48 -15.51 -19.39
CA LEU A 100 -11.79 -16.95 -19.31
C LEU A 100 -11.91 -17.50 -17.88
N LEU A 101 -11.28 -16.86 -16.89
CA LEU A 101 -11.28 -17.30 -15.48
C LEU A 101 -12.21 -16.42 -14.62
N PRO A 102 -13.25 -17.00 -13.99
CA PRO A 102 -14.19 -16.25 -13.14
C PRO A 102 -13.51 -15.76 -11.86
N LEU A 103 -13.87 -14.55 -11.41
CA LEU A 103 -13.37 -13.85 -10.22
C LEU A 103 -13.26 -14.73 -8.95
N TRP A 104 -14.12 -15.75 -8.81
CA TRP A 104 -14.08 -16.69 -7.69
C TRP A 104 -12.75 -17.46 -7.57
N ALA A 105 -12.04 -17.70 -8.67
CA ALA A 105 -10.82 -18.49 -8.70
C ALA A 105 -9.61 -17.65 -8.29
N GLY A 106 -9.63 -16.36 -8.64
CA GLY A 106 -8.67 -15.38 -8.14
C GLY A 106 -8.76 -15.25 -6.62
N VAL A 107 -9.99 -15.08 -6.09
CA VAL A 107 -10.24 -14.96 -4.64
C VAL A 107 -9.82 -16.21 -3.85
N VAL A 108 -10.00 -17.41 -4.42
CA VAL A 108 -9.58 -18.67 -3.75
C VAL A 108 -8.06 -18.80 -3.66
N ILE A 109 -7.32 -18.31 -4.66
CA ILE A 109 -5.85 -18.36 -4.67
C ILE A 109 -5.27 -17.34 -3.69
N THR A 110 -5.79 -16.10 -3.67
CA THR A 110 -5.37 -15.09 -2.69
C THR A 110 -5.75 -15.47 -1.26
N ALA A 111 -6.91 -16.10 -1.05
CA ALA A 111 -7.27 -16.65 0.25
C ALA A 111 -6.32 -17.77 0.73
N MET A 112 -5.77 -18.57 -0.21
CA MET A 112 -4.75 -19.57 0.12
C MET A 112 -3.39 -18.93 0.45
N ASP A 113 -2.99 -17.87 -0.26
CA ASP A 113 -1.72 -17.18 -0.04
C ASP A 113 -1.69 -16.51 1.36
N CYS A 114 -2.79 -15.85 1.72
CA CYS A 114 -2.98 -15.22 3.03
C CYS A 114 -2.95 -16.26 4.18
N PHE A 115 -3.44 -17.49 3.93
CA PHE A 115 -3.38 -18.59 4.89
C PHE A 115 -1.96 -19.15 5.09
N PHE A 116 -1.12 -19.14 4.05
CA PHE A 116 0.27 -19.61 4.13
C PHE A 116 1.22 -18.56 4.70
N SER A 117 0.95 -17.27 4.47
CA SER A 117 1.76 -16.17 5.02
C SER A 117 1.53 -15.95 6.52
N CYS A 118 0.36 -16.37 7.04
CA CYS A 118 0.00 -16.28 8.45
C CYS A 118 0.40 -17.50 9.30
N SER A 119 1.05 -18.53 8.73
CA SER A 119 1.58 -19.70 9.46
C SER A 119 3.10 -19.73 9.51
#